data_AF-A0A9X3XMJ7-F1
#
_entry.id   AF-A0A9X3XMJ7-F1
#
_cell.length_a   1.000
_cell.length_b   1.000
_cell.length_c   1.000
_cell.angle_alpha   90.00
_cell.angle_beta   90.00
_cell.angle_gamma   90.00
#
_symmetry.space_group_name_H-M   'P 1'
#
loop_
_entity.id
_entity.type
_entity.pdbx_description
1 polymer ?
#
loop_
_entity_poly.entity_id
_entity_poly.type
_entity_poly.pdbx_seq_one_letter_code
_entity_poly.pdbx_strand_id
1 'polypeptide(L)'
;MWGISTICTILKNRMYIGDMIQGKQRIISYKVHKLIATPEDEWFIVENTHEPIVSHELFEKAQLLSKRDTRTAPKQNKVYLFSGFLRCVDCDISMTKKTNRKKVAAGTVKSYVYYVFSTNAFKSRTMCSRHRISLGDLTEAVLKTIQMQVSLIGNMEKIIDEINQQPAVSNKSFHLEKQLNDKEKELEKMINVIDGLYIDWKYGDITRTEI
;
A
#
# COMPACT_ATOMS: atom_id res chain seq x y z
N MET A 1 -4.69 -24.89 21.86
CA MET A 1 -4.94 -24.66 20.41
C MET A 1 -4.81 -23.17 20.17
N TRP A 2 -4.04 -22.74 19.15
CA TRP A 2 -3.86 -21.32 18.85
C TRP A 2 -5.13 -20.74 18.18
N GLY A 3 -5.56 -19.56 18.62
CA GLY A 3 -6.71 -18.87 18.03
C GLY A 3 -6.34 -18.08 16.77
N ILE A 4 -7.32 -17.83 15.90
CA ILE A 4 -7.13 -17.05 14.67
C ILE A 4 -6.59 -15.65 14.99
N SER A 5 -7.14 -15.00 16.01
CA SER A 5 -6.69 -13.67 16.46
C SER A 5 -5.21 -13.68 16.83
N THR A 6 -4.75 -14.68 17.57
CA THR A 6 -3.35 -14.84 17.97
C THR A 6 -2.43 -14.95 16.75
N ILE A 7 -2.83 -15.76 15.76
CA ILE A 7 -2.06 -15.93 14.51
C ILE A 7 -2.02 -14.60 13.73
N CYS A 8 -3.14 -13.89 13.62
CA CYS A 8 -3.17 -12.58 12.98
C CYS A 8 -2.28 -11.55 13.69
N THR A 9 -2.24 -11.58 15.03
CA THR A 9 -1.35 -10.69 15.81
C THR A 9 0.12 -11.01 15.55
N ILE A 10 0.48 -12.30 15.50
CA ILE A 10 1.84 -12.74 15.14
C ILE A 10 2.21 -12.22 13.75
N LEU A 11 1.36 -12.48 12.75
CA LEU A 11 1.66 -12.11 11.37
C LEU A 11 1.84 -10.60 11.19
N LYS A 12 1.19 -9.76 11.99
CA LYS A 12 1.30 -8.29 11.92
C LYS A 12 2.45 -7.71 12.75
N ASN A 13 3.17 -8.51 13.52
CA ASN A 13 4.14 -8.01 14.46
C ASN A 13 5.48 -7.68 13.78
N ARG A 14 5.83 -6.39 13.71
CA ARG A 14 7.11 -5.95 13.14
C ARG A 14 8.34 -6.36 13.96
N MET A 15 8.17 -6.85 15.20
CA MET A 15 9.30 -7.45 15.91
C MET A 15 9.97 -8.57 15.10
N TYR A 16 9.22 -9.30 14.27
CA TYR A 16 9.80 -10.37 13.44
C TYR A 16 10.74 -9.89 12.32
N ILE A 17 10.73 -8.60 11.98
CA ILE A 17 11.65 -7.98 11.01
C ILE A 17 12.79 -7.22 11.70
N GLY A 18 12.96 -7.36 13.02
CA GLY A 18 14.04 -6.70 13.77
C GLY A 18 13.66 -5.33 14.36
N ASP A 19 12.48 -4.81 14.04
CA ASP A 19 12.01 -3.50 14.52
C ASP A 19 11.41 -3.59 15.92
N MET A 20 11.83 -2.69 16.81
CA MET A 20 11.22 -2.52 18.12
C MET A 20 10.07 -1.51 18.05
N ILE A 21 8.86 -1.93 18.45
CA ILE A 21 7.69 -1.04 18.57
C ILE A 21 7.29 -0.87 20.04
N GLN A 22 7.20 0.37 20.50
CA GLN A 22 6.73 0.76 21.82
C GLN A 22 5.59 1.80 21.73
N GLY A 23 4.86 2.00 22.84
CA GLY A 23 3.80 3.01 22.91
C GLY A 23 2.43 2.61 22.33
N LYS A 24 2.20 1.33 22.00
CA LYS A 24 0.92 0.82 21.45
C LYS A 24 -0.31 1.10 22.33
N GLN A 25 -0.09 1.26 23.62
CA GLN A 25 -1.13 1.59 24.59
C GLN A 25 -0.64 2.68 25.53
N ARG A 26 -1.55 3.57 25.92
CA ARG A 26 -1.31 4.59 26.95
C ARG A 26 -2.45 4.60 27.96
N ILE A 27 -2.16 5.06 29.17
CA ILE A 27 -3.18 5.32 30.18
C ILE A 27 -3.78 6.70 29.93
N ILE A 28 -5.11 6.83 30.00
CA ILE A 28 -5.82 8.10 29.73
C ILE A 28 -5.28 9.23 30.61
N SER A 29 -5.17 8.98 31.92
CA SER A 29 -4.54 9.92 32.87
C SER A 29 -4.18 9.22 34.17
N TYR A 30 -3.38 9.87 35.01
CA TYR A 30 -3.08 9.39 36.37
C TYR A 30 -4.35 9.16 37.22
N LYS A 31 -5.42 9.93 36.99
CA LYS A 31 -6.70 9.79 37.74
C LYS A 31 -7.59 8.68 37.18
N VAL A 32 -7.40 8.30 35.92
CA VAL A 32 -8.21 7.31 35.21
C VAL A 32 -7.27 6.28 34.59
N HIS A 33 -7.00 5.21 35.34
CA HIS A 33 -6.13 4.09 34.97
C HIS A 33 -6.73 3.16 33.90
N LYS A 34 -7.37 3.73 32.88
CA LYS A 34 -7.89 2.97 31.74
C LYS A 34 -6.87 2.99 30.62
N LEU A 35 -6.53 1.80 30.10
CA LEU A 35 -5.67 1.64 28.93
C LEU A 35 -6.47 1.93 27.66
N ILE A 36 -5.91 2.77 26.81
CA ILE A 36 -6.41 3.05 25.46
C ILE A 36 -5.33 2.69 24.44
N ALA A 37 -5.77 2.23 23.26
CA ALA A 37 -4.88 2.02 22.13
C ALA A 37 -4.45 3.38 21.58
N THR A 38 -3.15 3.55 21.38
CA THR A 38 -2.54 4.75 20.80
C THR A 38 -2.58 4.61 19.27
N PRO A 39 -2.88 5.66 18.50
CA PRO A 39 -2.86 5.57 17.04
C PRO A 39 -1.44 5.28 16.52
N GLU A 40 -1.32 4.65 15.35
CA GLU A 40 -0.05 4.06 14.85
C GLU A 40 1.03 5.11 14.56
N ASP A 41 0.63 6.34 14.27
CA ASP A 41 1.48 7.52 14.05
C ASP A 41 2.19 8.02 15.33
N GLU A 42 1.61 7.75 16.50
CA GLU A 42 2.18 8.06 17.81
C GLU A 42 3.07 6.92 18.35
N TRP A 43 3.27 5.83 17.59
CA TRP A 43 4.10 4.70 18.04
C TRP A 43 5.59 5.02 17.92
N PHE A 44 6.36 4.62 18.93
CA PHE A 44 7.81 4.68 18.89
C PHE A 44 8.33 3.44 18.17
N ILE A 45 8.89 3.63 16.97
CA ILE A 45 9.44 2.56 16.15
C ILE A 45 10.95 2.78 16.01
N VAL A 46 11.73 1.81 16.47
CA VAL A 46 13.19 1.79 16.31
C VAL A 46 13.55 0.61 15.43
N GLU A 47 14.11 0.90 14.25
CA GLU A 47 14.46 -0.11 13.26
C GLU A 47 15.72 -0.90 13.69
N ASN A 48 15.83 -2.16 13.24
CA ASN A 48 17.03 -3.00 13.38
C ASN A 48 17.59 -3.14 14.81
N THR A 49 16.73 -3.31 15.81
CA THR A 49 17.17 -3.47 17.20
C THR A 49 17.71 -4.88 17.51
N HIS A 50 17.29 -5.89 16.73
CA HIS A 50 17.69 -7.29 16.91
C HIS A 50 17.67 -8.05 15.59
N GLU A 51 18.24 -9.26 15.59
CA GLU A 51 18.29 -10.11 14.40
C GLU A 51 16.87 -10.48 13.92
N PRO A 52 16.53 -10.17 12.66
CA PRO A 52 15.20 -10.46 12.10
C PRO A 52 14.98 -11.96 11.92
N ILE A 53 13.77 -12.42 12.24
CA ILE A 53 13.35 -13.82 12.01
C ILE A 53 12.91 -14.02 10.54
N VAL A 54 12.34 -12.99 9.92
CA VAL A 54 11.93 -12.98 8.51
C VAL A 54 12.45 -11.71 7.83
N SER A 55 12.69 -11.79 6.52
CA SER A 55 13.10 -10.60 5.76
C SER A 55 11.99 -9.56 5.67
N HIS A 56 12.39 -8.29 5.56
CA HIS A 56 11.46 -7.16 5.42
C HIS A 56 10.53 -7.35 4.22
N GLU A 57 11.08 -7.77 3.07
CA GLU A 57 10.30 -8.04 1.86
C GLU A 57 9.25 -9.14 2.05
N LEU A 58 9.59 -10.22 2.76
CA LEU A 58 8.66 -11.32 2.98
C LEU A 58 7.52 -10.89 3.90
N PHE A 59 7.85 -10.14 4.94
CA PHE A 59 6.87 -9.57 5.86
C PHE A 59 5.92 -8.61 5.15
N GLU A 60 6.44 -7.71 4.32
CA GLU A 60 5.62 -6.79 3.53
C GLU A 60 4.70 -7.53 2.55
N LYS A 61 5.22 -8.53 1.83
CA LYS A 61 4.40 -9.40 0.96
C LYS A 61 3.29 -10.06 1.76
N ALA A 62 3.57 -10.56 2.98
CA ALA A 62 2.56 -11.13 3.86
C ALA A 62 1.50 -10.10 4.31
N GLN A 63 1.91 -8.87 4.68
CA GLN A 63 0.96 -7.80 5.01
C GLN A 63 0.06 -7.45 3.83
N LEU A 64 0.63 -7.34 2.62
CA LEU A 64 -0.12 -7.06 1.39
C LEU A 64 -1.15 -8.15 1.10
N LEU A 65 -0.78 -9.42 1.29
CA LEU A 65 -1.72 -10.54 1.16
C LEU A 65 -2.80 -10.49 2.24
N SER A 66 -2.46 -10.16 3.48
CA SER A 66 -3.44 -10.04 4.58
C SER A 66 -4.45 -8.92 4.38
N LYS A 67 -4.10 -7.86 3.64
CA LYS A 67 -5.03 -6.76 3.29
C LYS A 67 -6.07 -7.19 2.24
N ARG A 68 -5.82 -8.28 1.50
CA ARG A 68 -6.77 -8.81 0.53
C ARG A 68 -7.91 -9.51 1.28
N ASP A 69 -9.07 -8.86 1.30
CA ASP A 69 -10.29 -9.46 1.82
C ASP A 69 -10.77 -10.57 0.89
N THR A 70 -10.25 -11.78 1.12
CA THR A 70 -10.65 -12.98 0.40
C THR A 70 -11.41 -13.89 1.32
N ARG A 71 -12.60 -14.30 0.87
CA ARG A 71 -13.41 -15.30 1.56
C ARG A 71 -13.58 -16.53 0.68
N THR A 72 -13.32 -17.69 1.26
CA THR A 72 -13.64 -18.96 0.63
C THR A 72 -15.14 -19.24 0.73
N ALA A 73 -15.73 -19.80 -0.33
CA ALA A 73 -17.15 -20.12 -0.34
C ALA A 73 -17.48 -21.21 0.70
N PRO A 74 -18.69 -21.22 1.28
CA PRO A 74 -19.13 -22.31 2.14
C PRO A 74 -18.96 -23.66 1.41
N LYS A 75 -18.31 -24.62 2.07
CA LYS A 75 -18.05 -25.98 1.56
C LYS A 75 -17.08 -26.08 0.37
N GLN A 76 -16.32 -25.04 0.06
CA GLN A 76 -15.23 -25.12 -0.92
C GLN A 76 -13.90 -24.76 -0.26
N ASN A 77 -12.80 -25.29 -0.82
CA ASN A 77 -11.44 -24.98 -0.39
C ASN A 77 -10.74 -23.97 -1.32
N LYS A 78 -11.41 -23.54 -2.40
CA LYS A 78 -10.84 -22.64 -3.40
C LYS A 78 -11.52 -21.27 -3.36
N VAL A 79 -10.69 -20.24 -3.44
CA VAL A 79 -11.12 -18.85 -3.57
C VAL A 79 -11.60 -18.60 -5.01
N TYR A 80 -12.58 -17.71 -5.19
CA TYR A 80 -13.03 -17.33 -6.53
C TYR A 80 -11.99 -16.46 -7.26
N LEU A 81 -11.97 -16.54 -8.59
CA LEU A 81 -10.98 -15.88 -9.46
C LEU A 81 -10.74 -14.39 -9.11
N PHE A 82 -11.81 -13.63 -8.84
CA PHE A 82 -11.72 -12.19 -8.56
C PHE A 82 -11.98 -11.83 -7.08
N SER A 83 -11.86 -12.79 -6.17
CA SER A 83 -12.05 -12.54 -4.74
C SER A 83 -10.97 -11.59 -4.23
N GLY A 84 -11.37 -10.54 -3.50
CA GLY A 84 -10.45 -9.53 -2.94
C GLY A 84 -9.87 -8.54 -3.94
N PHE A 85 -10.19 -8.64 -5.23
CA PHE A 85 -9.72 -7.70 -6.26
C PHE A 85 -10.74 -6.64 -6.65
N LEU A 86 -12.03 -7.00 -6.69
CA LEU A 86 -13.06 -6.11 -7.21
C LEU A 86 -13.55 -5.16 -6.14
N ARG A 87 -13.33 -3.87 -6.36
CA ARG A 87 -13.85 -2.77 -5.54
C ARG A 87 -14.56 -1.75 -6.42
N CYS A 88 -15.53 -1.06 -5.82
CA CYS A 88 -16.20 0.05 -6.49
C CYS A 88 -15.31 1.30 -6.46
N VAL A 89 -15.22 2.02 -7.58
CA VAL A 89 -14.42 3.26 -7.67
C VAL A 89 -15.02 4.37 -6.80
N ASP A 90 -16.35 4.48 -6.72
CA ASP A 90 -17.02 5.59 -6.03
C ASP A 90 -16.97 5.45 -4.50
N CYS A 91 -16.93 4.23 -3.98
CA CYS A 91 -17.02 3.97 -2.53
C CYS A 91 -15.93 3.05 -1.95
N ASP A 92 -14.99 2.56 -2.77
CA ASP A 92 -13.90 1.63 -2.41
C ASP A 92 -14.34 0.34 -1.68
N ILE A 93 -15.63 -0.02 -1.75
CA ILE A 93 -16.15 -1.23 -1.11
C ILE A 93 -16.04 -2.42 -2.08
N SER A 94 -15.67 -3.58 -1.52
CA SER A 94 -15.57 -4.85 -2.24
C SER A 94 -16.89 -5.30 -2.89
N MET A 95 -16.83 -5.77 -4.14
CA MET A 95 -17.97 -6.33 -4.84
C MET A 95 -18.21 -7.80 -4.45
N THR A 96 -19.48 -8.20 -4.36
CA THR A 96 -19.85 -9.57 -3.98
C THR A 96 -20.30 -10.39 -5.19
N LYS A 97 -19.81 -11.63 -5.31
CA LYS A 97 -20.26 -12.60 -6.31
C LYS A 97 -21.68 -13.09 -5.99
N LYS A 98 -22.56 -13.06 -6.98
CA LYS A 98 -23.92 -13.66 -6.94
C LYS A 98 -24.12 -14.63 -8.09
N THR A 99 -24.69 -15.78 -7.78
CA THR A 99 -25.05 -16.80 -8.77
C THR A 99 -26.57 -16.92 -8.84
N ASN A 100 -27.13 -16.59 -10.00
CA ASN A 100 -28.56 -16.77 -10.28
C ASN A 100 -28.75 -18.03 -11.12
N ARG A 101 -29.64 -18.92 -10.69
CA ARG A 101 -30.00 -20.12 -11.44
C ARG A 101 -31.40 -19.93 -12.02
N LYS A 102 -31.53 -20.07 -13.34
CA LYS A 102 -32.82 -20.01 -14.04
C LYS A 102 -33.10 -21.36 -14.71
N LYS A 103 -34.32 -21.87 -14.54
CA LYS A 103 -34.81 -23.02 -15.30
C LYS A 103 -35.14 -22.55 -16.71
N VAL A 104 -34.67 -23.27 -17.71
CA VAL A 104 -34.94 -23.00 -19.13
C VAL A 104 -35.98 -24.03 -19.63
N ALA A 105 -36.69 -23.70 -20.71
CA ALA A 105 -37.48 -24.69 -21.44
C ALA A 105 -36.60 -25.90 -21.79
N ALA A 106 -37.12 -27.11 -21.61
CA ALA A 106 -36.42 -28.41 -21.57
C ALA A 106 -35.86 -28.87 -20.20
N GLY A 107 -36.18 -28.21 -19.08
CA GLY A 107 -35.83 -28.69 -17.75
C GLY A 107 -34.37 -28.44 -17.32
N THR A 108 -33.53 -27.94 -18.24
CA THR A 108 -32.15 -27.59 -17.98
C THR A 108 -32.04 -26.34 -17.09
N VAL A 109 -31.15 -26.38 -16.09
CA VAL A 109 -30.87 -25.23 -15.22
C VAL A 109 -29.65 -24.47 -15.74
N LYS A 110 -29.84 -23.24 -16.21
CA LYS A 110 -28.75 -22.35 -16.62
C LYS A 110 -28.34 -21.45 -15.46
N SER A 111 -27.05 -21.42 -15.14
CA SER A 111 -26.50 -20.58 -14.06
C SER A 111 -25.79 -19.36 -14.63
N TYR A 112 -26.10 -18.19 -14.08
CA TYR A 112 -25.49 -16.91 -14.45
C TYR A 112 -24.75 -16.35 -13.24
N VAL A 113 -23.50 -15.96 -13.44
CA VAL A 113 -22.63 -15.44 -12.38
C VAL A 113 -22.36 -13.97 -12.63
N TYR A 114 -22.61 -13.14 -11.62
CA TYR A 114 -22.40 -11.70 -11.65
C TYR A 114 -21.61 -11.25 -10.42
N TYR A 115 -20.82 -10.19 -10.56
CA TYR A 115 -20.33 -9.41 -9.43
C TYR A 115 -21.22 -8.19 -9.27
N VAL A 116 -21.68 -7.98 -8.04
CA VAL A 116 -22.68 -6.95 -7.74
C VAL A 116 -22.20 -6.18 -6.52
N PHE A 117 -22.26 -4.86 -6.62
CA PHE A 117 -22.19 -4.02 -5.45
C PHE A 117 -23.54 -4.07 -4.72
N SER A 118 -23.54 -4.54 -3.46
CA SER A 118 -24.76 -4.58 -2.66
C SER A 118 -24.85 -3.35 -1.75
N THR A 119 -25.73 -2.43 -2.09
CA THR A 119 -26.11 -1.32 -1.21
C THR A 119 -26.66 -1.84 0.13
N ASN A 120 -27.28 -3.02 0.19
CA ASN A 120 -27.79 -3.60 1.44
C ASN A 120 -26.73 -3.89 2.51
N ALA A 121 -25.43 -3.90 2.17
CA ALA A 121 -24.37 -4.00 3.16
C ALA A 121 -24.26 -2.71 4.01
N PHE A 122 -24.80 -1.59 3.51
CA PHE A 122 -24.80 -0.29 4.19
C PHE A 122 -26.22 0.31 4.21
N LYS A 123 -26.66 0.76 5.37
CA LYS A 123 -27.99 1.39 5.55
C LYS A 123 -28.15 2.73 4.80
N SER A 124 -27.09 3.27 4.20
CA SER A 124 -27.13 4.53 3.43
C SER A 124 -27.11 4.26 1.92
N ARG A 125 -28.26 4.48 1.27
CA ARG A 125 -28.39 4.51 -0.20
C ARG A 125 -27.73 5.73 -0.86
N THR A 126 -27.11 6.60 -0.07
CA THR A 126 -26.68 7.95 -0.48
C THR A 126 -25.30 8.02 -1.13
N MET A 127 -24.45 7.00 -1.01
CA MET A 127 -23.04 7.09 -1.46
C MET A 127 -22.75 6.42 -2.81
N CYS A 128 -23.50 5.41 -3.25
CA CYS A 128 -23.19 4.70 -4.49
C CYS A 128 -24.43 4.05 -5.13
N SER A 129 -24.46 4.01 -6.47
CA SER A 129 -25.52 3.35 -7.22
C SER A 129 -25.31 1.83 -7.31
N ARG A 130 -26.34 1.08 -7.72
CA ARG A 130 -26.23 -0.38 -7.85
C ARG A 130 -25.58 -0.77 -9.18
N HIS A 131 -24.29 -1.10 -9.13
CA HIS A 131 -23.57 -1.62 -10.31
C HIS A 131 -23.50 -3.16 -10.30
N ARG A 132 -23.62 -3.75 -11.49
CA ARG A 132 -23.45 -5.20 -11.71
C ARG A 132 -22.63 -5.44 -12.97
N ILE A 133 -21.79 -6.46 -12.95
CA ILE A 133 -21.02 -6.91 -14.10
C ILE A 133 -21.10 -8.43 -14.22
N SER A 134 -21.22 -8.95 -15.45
CA SER A 134 -21.19 -10.38 -15.73
C SER A 134 -19.79 -10.94 -15.50
N LEU A 135 -19.67 -12.18 -15.02
CA LEU A 135 -18.37 -12.83 -14.92
C LEU A 135 -17.69 -12.96 -16.29
N GLY A 136 -18.46 -13.24 -17.36
CA GLY A 136 -17.93 -13.37 -18.72
C GLY A 136 -17.26 -12.09 -19.18
N ASP A 137 -18.04 -11.00 -19.26
CA ASP A 137 -17.59 -9.67 -19.69
C ASP A 137 -16.41 -9.17 -18.86
N LEU A 138 -16.45 -9.36 -17.53
CA LEU A 138 -15.34 -9.00 -16.66
C LEU A 138 -14.07 -9.79 -16.97
N THR A 139 -14.19 -11.10 -17.20
CA THR A 139 -13.03 -11.95 -17.48
C THR A 139 -12.41 -11.59 -18.81
N GLU A 140 -13.22 -11.35 -19.83
CA GLU A 140 -12.76 -10.91 -21.15
C GLU A 140 -12.07 -9.55 -21.10
N ALA A 141 -12.68 -8.57 -20.41
CA ALA A 141 -12.09 -7.26 -20.24
C ALA A 141 -10.74 -7.32 -19.53
N VAL A 142 -10.65 -8.04 -18.40
CA VAL A 142 -9.41 -8.18 -17.63
C VAL A 142 -8.33 -8.90 -18.45
N LEU A 143 -8.69 -9.98 -19.15
CA LEU A 143 -7.76 -10.72 -19.99
C LEU A 143 -7.19 -9.83 -21.11
N LYS A 144 -8.06 -9.07 -21.79
CA LYS A 144 -7.64 -8.12 -22.82
C LYS A 144 -6.71 -7.05 -22.25
N THR A 145 -7.03 -6.49 -21.09
CA THR A 145 -6.16 -5.51 -20.42
C THR A 145 -4.80 -6.10 -20.07
N ILE A 146 -4.74 -7.33 -19.55
CA ILE A 146 -3.47 -8.00 -19.24
C ILE A 146 -2.66 -8.22 -20.52
N GLN A 147 -3.28 -8.70 -21.58
CA GLN A 147 -2.61 -8.89 -22.87
C GLN A 147 -2.06 -7.58 -23.43
N MET A 148 -2.81 -6.48 -23.32
CA MET A 148 -2.35 -5.15 -23.68
C MET A 148 -1.13 -4.73 -22.84
N GLN A 149 -1.18 -4.88 -21.51
CA GLN A 149 -0.05 -4.55 -20.64
C GLN A 149 1.21 -5.36 -20.97
N VAL A 150 1.06 -6.66 -21.23
CA VAL A 150 2.16 -7.53 -21.68
C VAL A 150 2.74 -7.05 -23.01
N SER A 151 1.87 -6.68 -23.97
CA SER A 151 2.33 -6.16 -25.27
C SER A 151 3.06 -4.82 -25.15
N LEU A 152 2.63 -3.95 -24.23
CA LEU A 152 3.30 -2.69 -23.94
C LEU A 152 4.69 -2.92 -23.35
N ILE A 153 4.83 -3.85 -22.39
CA ILE A 153 6.13 -4.20 -21.79
C ILE A 153 7.07 -4.78 -22.87
N GLY A 154 6.58 -5.67 -23.73
CA GLY A 154 7.39 -6.22 -24.82
C GLY A 154 7.87 -5.17 -25.84
N ASN A 155 7.13 -4.07 -25.97
CA ASN A 155 7.53 -2.93 -26.79
C ASN A 155 8.31 -1.87 -26.00
N MET A 156 8.32 -1.94 -24.66
CA MET A 156 8.95 -0.94 -23.81
C MET A 156 10.46 -0.92 -24.00
N GLU A 157 11.10 -2.09 -24.20
CA GLU A 157 12.53 -2.17 -24.54
C GLU A 157 12.83 -1.39 -25.83
N LYS A 158 12.00 -1.57 -26.87
CA LYS A 158 12.15 -0.84 -28.14
C LYS A 158 11.90 0.66 -27.97
N ILE A 159 10.89 1.04 -27.17
CA ILE A 159 10.60 2.45 -26.88
C ILE A 159 11.74 3.08 -26.07
N ILE A 160 12.33 2.36 -25.11
CA ILE A 160 13.49 2.81 -24.34
C ILE A 160 14.70 2.98 -25.27
N ASP A 161 14.94 2.04 -26.18
CA ASP A 161 16.00 2.14 -27.18
C ASP A 161 15.76 3.32 -28.13
N GLU A 162 14.52 3.54 -28.58
CA GLU A 162 14.15 4.72 -29.38
C GLU A 162 14.35 6.04 -28.62
N ILE A 163 14.00 6.08 -27.33
CA ILE A 163 14.24 7.25 -26.46
C ILE A 163 15.73 7.49 -26.26
N ASN A 164 16.53 6.43 -26.10
CA ASN A 164 17.98 6.52 -25.93
C ASN A 164 18.71 6.89 -27.23
N GLN A 165 18.18 6.47 -28.38
CA GLN A 165 18.72 6.79 -29.71
C GLN A 165 18.27 8.16 -30.21
N GLN A 166 17.16 8.70 -29.70
CA GLN A 166 16.81 10.08 -29.96
C GLN A 166 17.94 10.97 -29.45
N PRO A 167 18.49 11.87 -30.29
CA PRO A 167 19.46 12.83 -29.82
C PRO A 167 18.79 13.57 -28.66
N ALA A 168 19.48 13.67 -27.52
CA ALA A 168 18.99 14.38 -26.36
C ALA A 168 18.59 15.79 -26.80
N VAL A 169 17.31 15.98 -27.11
CA VAL A 169 16.75 17.31 -27.29
C VAL A 169 16.93 17.90 -25.91
N SER A 170 17.88 18.84 -25.83
CA SER A 170 18.29 19.53 -24.62
C SER A 170 17.11 20.35 -24.08
N ASN A 171 16.11 19.66 -23.53
CA ASN A 171 15.20 20.16 -22.53
C ASN A 171 15.85 20.05 -21.14
N LYS A 172 17.19 20.04 -21.07
CA LYS A 172 17.87 20.63 -19.92
C LYS A 172 17.46 22.09 -19.90
N SER A 173 16.36 22.37 -19.22
CA SER A 173 15.99 23.73 -18.89
C SER A 173 17.17 24.28 -18.12
N PHE A 174 17.98 25.10 -18.79
CA PHE A 174 19.14 25.79 -18.23
C PHE A 174 18.83 26.42 -16.86
N HIS A 175 17.57 26.84 -16.67
CA HIS A 175 17.01 27.27 -15.41
C HIS A 175 17.11 26.25 -14.27
N LEU A 176 16.74 24.99 -14.47
CA LEU A 176 16.82 23.95 -13.44
C LEU A 176 18.27 23.60 -13.09
N GLU A 177 19.17 23.52 -14.08
CA GLU A 177 20.60 23.28 -13.79
C GLU A 177 21.23 24.44 -13.03
N LYS A 178 20.84 25.68 -13.37
CA LYS A 178 21.27 26.87 -12.63
C LYS A 178 20.75 26.86 -11.19
N GLN A 179 19.47 26.54 -10.99
CA GLN A 179 18.89 26.42 -9.64
C GLN A 179 19.55 25.32 -8.81
N LEU A 180 19.90 24.19 -9.43
CA LEU A 180 20.60 23.09 -8.75
C LEU A 180 21.99 23.53 -8.30
N ASN A 181 22.77 24.17 -9.18
CA ASN A 181 24.09 24.71 -8.85
C ASN A 181 24.04 25.82 -7.78
N ASP A 182 23.03 26.69 -7.83
CA ASP A 182 22.84 27.74 -6.81
C ASP A 182 22.54 27.11 -5.43
N LYS A 183 21.73 26.03 -5.39
CA LYS A 183 21.42 25.29 -4.16
C LYS A 183 22.62 24.51 -3.63
N GLU A 184 23.42 23.89 -4.50
CA GLU A 184 24.67 23.22 -4.11
C GLU A 184 25.65 24.20 -3.48
N LYS A 185 25.81 25.40 -4.06
CA LYS A 185 26.65 26.47 -3.48
C LYS A 185 26.13 26.99 -2.15
N GLU A 186 24.82 27.11 -1.97
CA GLU A 186 24.24 27.46 -0.66
C GLU A 186 24.57 26.39 0.38
N LEU A 187 24.48 25.12 0.00
CA LEU A 187 24.75 23.98 0.87
C LEU A 187 26.23 23.95 1.28
N GLU A 188 27.14 24.16 0.32
CA GLU A 188 28.58 24.24 0.59
C GLU A 188 28.93 25.43 1.52
N LYS A 189 28.27 26.58 1.36
CA LYS A 189 28.42 27.71 2.29
C LYS A 189 27.93 27.35 3.69
N MET A 190 26.78 26.69 3.83
CA MET A 190 26.26 26.27 5.13
C MET A 190 27.18 25.27 5.82
N ILE A 191 27.75 24.32 5.07
CA ILE A 191 28.75 23.38 5.59
C ILE A 191 29.97 24.13 6.12
N ASN A 192 30.53 25.05 5.33
CA ASN A 192 31.68 25.84 5.75
C ASN A 192 31.39 26.69 7.01
N VAL A 193 30.17 27.22 7.13
CA VAL A 193 29.74 27.94 8.35
C VAL A 193 29.64 26.99 9.54
N ILE A 194 29.07 25.80 9.37
CA ILE A 194 28.98 24.79 10.44
C ILE A 194 30.39 24.34 10.88
N ASP A 195 31.29 24.09 9.94
CA ASP A 195 32.67 23.70 10.23
C ASP A 195 33.42 24.83 10.95
N GLY A 196 33.20 26.08 10.54
CA GLY A 196 33.72 27.27 11.23
C GLY A 196 33.19 27.42 12.66
N LEU A 197 31.88 27.30 12.84
CA LEU A 197 31.24 27.33 14.18
C LEU A 197 31.76 26.20 15.08
N TYR A 198 32.00 25.01 14.54
CA TYR A 198 32.61 23.91 15.29
C TYR A 198 34.03 24.25 15.76
N ILE A 199 34.82 24.89 14.90
CA ILE A 199 36.17 25.37 15.20
C ILE A 199 36.12 26.45 16.29
N ASP A 200 35.29 27.47 16.13
CA ASP A 200 35.14 28.59 17.08
C ASP A 200 34.67 28.10 18.46
N TRP A 201 33.77 27.11 18.49
CA TRP A 201 33.35 26.45 19.74
C TRP A 201 34.50 25.70 20.41
N LYS A 202 35.32 25.01 19.63
CA LYS A 202 36.46 24.23 20.14
C LYS A 202 37.57 25.13 20.71
N TYR A 203 37.76 26.32 20.14
CA TYR A 203 38.73 27.32 20.64
C TYR A 203 38.15 28.19 21.78
N GLY A 204 36.85 28.08 22.06
CA GLY A 204 36.20 28.73 23.19
C GLY A 204 35.69 30.15 22.89
N ASP A 205 35.67 30.53 21.61
CA ASP A 205 35.19 31.84 21.15
C ASP A 205 33.66 31.96 21.17
N ILE A 206 32.95 30.81 21.19
CA ILE A 206 31.49 30.74 21.34
C ILE A 206 31.08 29.68 22.39
N THR A 207 30.03 29.96 23.15
CA THR A 207 29.50 29.06 24.18
C THR A 207 28.43 28.11 23.63
N ARG A 208 28.24 26.94 24.25
CA ARG A 208 27.30 25.90 23.77
C ARG A 208 25.83 26.33 23.76
N THR A 209 25.49 27.47 24.39
CA THR A 209 24.15 28.07 24.40
C THR A 209 23.87 28.99 23.21
N GLU A 210 24.89 29.32 22.42
CA GLU A 210 24.84 30.28 21.29
C GLU A 210 24.90 29.59 19.92
N ILE A 211 24.95 28.25 19.89
CA ILE A 211 24.88 27.37 18.70
C ILE A 211 23.47 26.79 18.59
#